data_AF-A0A1C3E6V5-F1
#
_entry.id   AF-A0A1C3E6V5-F1
#
_cell.length_a   1.000
_cell.length_b   1.000
_cell.length_c   1.000
_cell.angle_alpha   90.00
_cell.angle_beta   90.00
_cell.angle_gamma   90.00
#
_symmetry.space_group_name_H-M   'P 1'
#
loop_
_entity.id
_entity.type
_entity.pdbx_description
1 polymer ?
#
loop_
_entity_poly.entity_id
_entity_poly.type
_entity_poly.pdbx_seq_one_letter_code
_entity_poly.pdbx_strand_id
1 'polypeptide(L)'
;MRSGVQILLLFCLMLNVGLPAAFGQSKPTREEKVRADKAKVESEGFWIYNDLARGLEEARKTGKPPVVVLRCIPCEECVKLDDDLMEKDPVVRPLLDQFVCVRIVGTNGLDLSLFQFDTDQSFAVFFLNADQTIYGRFGTRSHRTEWVGDVSLKGLAKALQKTLSLHADFKNVKPSLAAKRGATPEFATPEQFPALKTQYGSKLDYSGNVVKSCIHCHQIGDARRTLQRSRSEPFPEELIFPYPHPASIGLILDPHECATIKDVVAGSWGEEAGLKAGDQLQTMNGQPLLSMADVQWVLHQADAAGAAISLEVLRNGSVKKVLLKLPAGWRKTGDLTWRSSTWGLRRMTTGGMVLEELTSAERQDLSIEEGKMALRAKHIGQYGPHAAAKSAGFEKGDVIVAYDNQTHLLREADLIAYGLKETRPRQVIPVQVIRSGKTLTLRLPMQE
;
A
#
# COMPACT_ATOMS: atom_id res chain seq x y z
N MET A 1 8.44 81.99 -46.39
CA MET A 1 8.30 80.85 -47.31
C MET A 1 8.58 79.57 -46.52
N ARG A 2 7.61 78.63 -46.50
CA ARG A 2 7.72 77.22 -46.03
C ARG A 2 8.04 77.05 -44.53
N SER A 3 7.40 76.20 -43.72
CA SER A 3 6.36 75.18 -43.88
C SER A 3 5.95 74.71 -42.48
N GLY A 4 4.66 74.49 -42.25
CA GLY A 4 4.12 73.27 -41.62
C GLY A 4 4.21 73.17 -40.08
N VAL A 5 3.29 72.56 -39.34
CA VAL A 5 2.12 71.71 -39.61
C VAL A 5 1.19 71.87 -38.39
N GLN A 6 -0.12 71.96 -38.63
CA GLN A 6 -1.15 71.98 -37.58
C GLN A 6 -1.23 70.63 -36.87
N ILE A 7 -1.16 70.62 -35.54
CA ILE A 7 -1.48 69.44 -34.72
C ILE A 7 -2.95 69.55 -34.31
N LEU A 8 -3.77 68.68 -34.90
CA LEU A 8 -5.17 68.45 -34.58
C LEU A 8 -5.24 67.57 -33.32
N LEU A 9 -5.82 68.09 -32.24
CA LEU A 9 -6.14 67.34 -31.01
C LEU A 9 -7.31 66.38 -31.30
N LEU A 10 -7.00 65.09 -31.50
CA LEU A 10 -8.00 64.02 -31.51
C LEU A 10 -8.16 63.45 -30.09
N PHE A 11 -9.35 63.63 -29.53
CA PHE A 11 -9.81 62.97 -28.30
C PHE A 11 -10.06 61.48 -28.61
N CYS A 12 -9.11 60.60 -28.26
CA CYS A 12 -9.34 59.15 -28.26
C CYS A 12 -9.92 58.73 -26.89
N LEU A 13 -11.23 58.50 -26.88
CA LEU A 13 -11.95 57.83 -25.80
C LEU A 13 -11.51 56.35 -25.78
N MET A 14 -10.54 56.00 -24.93
CA MET A 14 -10.17 54.60 -24.68
C MET A 14 -11.28 53.92 -23.87
N LEU A 15 -12.12 53.15 -24.57
CA LEU A 15 -12.97 52.13 -23.96
C LEU A 15 -12.07 51.10 -23.27
N ASN A 16 -12.01 51.16 -21.94
CA ASN A 16 -11.53 50.07 -21.10
C ASN A 16 -12.51 48.89 -21.26
N VAL A 17 -12.27 48.06 -22.27
CA VAL A 17 -12.87 46.73 -22.37
C VAL A 17 -12.28 45.92 -21.21
N GLY A 18 -13.07 45.76 -20.15
CA GLY A 18 -12.72 44.90 -19.03
C GLY A 18 -12.38 43.50 -19.55
N LEU A 19 -11.11 43.11 -19.41
CA LEU A 19 -10.70 41.72 -19.51
C LEU A 19 -11.59 40.91 -18.55
N PRO A 20 -12.31 39.88 -19.01
CA PRO A 20 -13.04 39.03 -18.10
C PRO A 20 -12.03 38.40 -17.15
N ALA A 21 -12.22 38.66 -15.86
CA ALA A 21 -11.50 37.96 -14.81
C ALA A 21 -11.62 36.46 -15.13
N ALA A 22 -10.49 35.81 -15.39
CA ALA A 22 -10.42 34.36 -15.46
C ALA A 22 -10.85 33.85 -14.08
N PHE A 23 -12.13 33.51 -13.92
CA PHE A 23 -12.62 32.75 -12.79
C PHE A 23 -11.84 31.45 -12.78
N GLY A 24 -10.82 31.37 -11.92
CA GLY A 24 -10.13 30.12 -11.68
C GLY A 24 -11.16 29.11 -11.19
N GLN A 25 -11.43 28.07 -11.99
CA GLN A 25 -12.29 26.97 -11.56
C GLN A 25 -11.70 26.39 -10.26
N SER A 26 -12.48 26.43 -9.19
CA SER A 26 -12.15 25.75 -7.94
C SER A 26 -11.94 24.26 -8.21
N LYS A 27 -10.87 23.66 -7.65
CA LYS A 27 -10.66 22.21 -7.74
C LYS A 27 -11.89 21.48 -7.20
N PRO A 28 -12.38 20.43 -7.89
CA PRO A 28 -13.55 19.70 -7.43
C PRO A 28 -13.29 19.06 -6.06
N THR A 29 -14.29 19.15 -5.20
CA THR A 29 -14.35 18.50 -3.90
C THR A 29 -14.30 16.98 -4.05
N ARG A 30 -13.94 16.28 -2.97
CA ARG A 30 -13.95 14.82 -2.96
C ARG A 30 -15.32 14.23 -3.29
N GLU A 31 -16.39 14.85 -2.80
CA GLU A 31 -17.76 14.39 -3.07
C GLU A 31 -18.11 14.52 -4.55
N GLU A 32 -17.81 15.66 -5.17
CA GLU A 32 -18.00 15.88 -6.61
C GLU A 32 -17.23 14.83 -7.42
N LYS A 33 -15.98 14.54 -7.05
CA LYS A 33 -15.18 13.49 -7.72
C LYS A 33 -15.82 12.10 -7.62
N VAL A 34 -16.30 11.70 -6.43
CA VAL A 34 -16.93 10.38 -6.22
C VAL A 34 -18.23 10.26 -7.03
N ARG A 35 -19.06 11.30 -7.04
CA ARG A 35 -20.32 11.30 -7.78
C ARG A 35 -20.10 11.33 -9.29
N ALA A 36 -19.14 12.12 -9.76
CA ALA A 36 -18.76 12.17 -11.17
C ALA A 36 -18.19 10.85 -11.67
N ASP A 37 -17.33 10.18 -10.89
CA ASP A 37 -16.79 8.85 -11.22
C ASP A 37 -17.92 7.84 -11.42
N LYS A 38 -18.86 7.74 -10.46
CA LYS A 38 -20.03 6.86 -10.58
C LYS A 38 -20.84 7.15 -11.85
N ALA A 39 -21.20 8.42 -12.07
CA ALA A 39 -22.02 8.82 -13.21
C ALA A 39 -21.34 8.48 -14.54
N LYS A 40 -20.03 8.75 -14.64
CA LYS A 40 -19.23 8.42 -15.82
C LYS A 40 -19.21 6.92 -16.07
N VAL A 41 -18.76 6.14 -15.09
CA VAL A 41 -18.56 4.69 -15.23
C VAL A 41 -19.88 3.97 -15.57
N GLU A 42 -20.97 4.34 -14.91
CA GLU A 42 -22.29 3.76 -15.22
C GLU A 42 -22.80 4.15 -16.61
N SER A 43 -22.49 5.36 -17.09
CA SER A 43 -22.90 5.81 -18.42
C SER A 43 -22.12 5.14 -19.56
N GLU A 44 -20.84 4.86 -19.35
CA GLU A 44 -19.99 4.15 -20.31
C GLU A 44 -20.30 2.65 -20.35
N GLY A 45 -20.72 2.08 -19.23
CA GLY A 45 -21.21 0.70 -19.14
C GLY A 45 -20.14 -0.39 -19.26
N PHE A 46 -18.86 0.00 -19.39
CA PHE A 46 -17.75 -0.94 -19.51
C PHE A 46 -17.43 -1.64 -18.18
N TRP A 47 -17.50 -0.91 -17.06
CA TRP A 47 -17.29 -1.47 -15.72
C TRP A 47 -18.61 -1.64 -14.97
N ILE A 48 -18.77 -2.77 -14.31
CA ILE A 48 -19.81 -2.98 -13.30
C ILE A 48 -19.37 -2.28 -12.01
N TYR A 49 -20.14 -1.27 -11.60
CA TYR A 49 -19.75 -0.36 -10.53
C TYR A 49 -20.30 -0.78 -9.15
N ASN A 50 -19.41 -1.06 -8.20
CA ASN A 50 -19.69 -1.52 -6.83
C ASN A 50 -20.65 -2.71 -6.71
N ASP A 51 -20.69 -3.59 -7.72
CA ASP A 51 -21.60 -4.74 -7.73
C ASP A 51 -20.88 -6.01 -8.18
N LEU A 52 -20.19 -6.64 -7.22
CA LEU A 52 -19.50 -7.90 -7.47
C LEU A 52 -20.48 -9.03 -7.79
N ALA A 53 -21.67 -9.04 -7.20
CA ALA A 53 -22.65 -10.09 -7.41
C ALA A 53 -23.09 -10.14 -8.88
N ARG A 54 -23.43 -8.97 -9.44
CA ARG A 54 -23.72 -8.82 -10.87
C ARG A 54 -22.52 -9.18 -11.74
N GLY A 55 -21.31 -8.79 -11.34
CA GLY A 55 -20.08 -9.15 -12.06
C GLY A 55 -19.85 -10.67 -12.14
N LEU A 56 -20.06 -11.39 -11.04
CA LEU A 56 -19.96 -12.85 -11.01
C LEU A 56 -21.08 -13.52 -11.81
N GLU A 57 -22.30 -12.99 -11.79
CA GLU A 57 -23.40 -13.49 -12.61
C GLU A 57 -23.11 -13.34 -14.11
N GLU A 58 -22.67 -12.15 -14.54
CA GLU A 58 -22.31 -11.91 -15.94
C GLU A 58 -21.12 -12.79 -16.38
N ALA A 59 -20.17 -13.04 -15.48
CA ALA A 59 -19.07 -13.96 -15.75
C ALA A 59 -19.55 -15.41 -15.95
N ARG A 60 -20.53 -15.89 -15.18
CA ARG A 60 -21.14 -17.22 -15.42
C ARG A 60 -21.87 -17.27 -16.75
N LYS A 61 -22.59 -16.21 -17.10
CA LYS A 61 -23.37 -16.11 -18.33
C LYS A 61 -22.48 -16.07 -19.58
N THR A 62 -21.39 -15.32 -19.54
CA THR A 62 -20.49 -15.10 -20.69
C THR A 62 -19.36 -16.12 -20.77
N GLY A 63 -19.05 -16.80 -19.66
CA GLY A 63 -17.86 -17.65 -19.55
C GLY A 63 -16.55 -16.86 -19.46
N LYS A 64 -16.58 -15.53 -19.33
CA LYS A 64 -15.38 -14.70 -19.19
C LYS A 64 -14.93 -14.64 -17.72
N PRO A 65 -13.61 -14.58 -17.43
CA PRO A 65 -13.13 -14.35 -16.08
C PRO A 65 -13.45 -12.93 -15.58
N PRO A 66 -13.86 -12.75 -14.31
CA PRO A 66 -13.91 -11.41 -13.72
C PRO A 66 -12.51 -10.82 -13.49
N VAL A 67 -12.36 -9.52 -13.78
CA VAL A 67 -11.28 -8.68 -13.27
C VAL A 67 -11.88 -7.63 -12.34
N VAL A 68 -11.49 -7.67 -11.06
CA VAL A 68 -12.04 -6.79 -10.02
C VAL A 68 -10.98 -5.78 -9.60
N VAL A 69 -11.24 -4.50 -9.82
CA VAL A 69 -10.37 -3.38 -9.42
C VAL A 69 -10.92 -2.75 -8.14
N LEU A 70 -10.12 -2.75 -7.07
CA LEU A 70 -10.37 -2.02 -5.84
C LEU A 70 -9.61 -0.68 -5.90
N ARG A 71 -10.32 0.44 -5.84
CA ARG A 71 -9.70 1.78 -5.98
C ARG A 71 -10.46 2.89 -5.26
N CYS A 72 -9.81 3.55 -4.30
CA CYS A 72 -10.41 4.69 -3.58
C CYS A 72 -10.44 5.98 -4.43
N ILE A 73 -11.46 6.82 -4.21
CA ILE A 73 -11.64 8.14 -4.86
C ILE A 73 -11.61 9.28 -3.83
N PRO A 74 -10.82 10.35 -4.04
CA PRO A 74 -9.68 10.45 -4.94
C PRO A 74 -8.47 9.74 -4.32
N CYS A 75 -7.71 9.01 -5.13
CA CYS A 75 -6.36 8.62 -4.79
C CYS A 75 -5.40 9.33 -5.76
N GLU A 76 -4.75 10.40 -5.30
CA GLU A 76 -3.80 11.16 -6.12
C GLU A 76 -2.55 10.32 -6.44
N GLU A 77 -2.16 9.44 -5.53
CA GLU A 77 -1.04 8.50 -5.72
C GLU A 77 -1.36 7.38 -6.74
N CYS A 78 -2.63 7.18 -7.11
CA CYS A 78 -3.09 6.10 -7.99
C CYS A 78 -3.37 6.56 -9.43
N VAL A 79 -3.19 7.85 -9.75
CA VAL A 79 -3.56 8.47 -11.04
C VAL A 79 -2.82 7.83 -12.23
N LYS A 80 -1.79 7.03 -11.98
CA LYS A 80 -0.90 6.48 -13.01
C LYS A 80 -1.20 5.04 -13.42
N LEU A 81 -2.19 4.39 -12.80
CA LEU A 81 -2.81 3.13 -13.25
C LEU A 81 -4.33 3.22 -13.12
N ASP A 82 -4.87 4.42 -13.35
CA ASP A 82 -6.30 4.60 -13.30
C ASP A 82 -7.01 3.92 -14.47
N ASP A 83 -8.28 3.60 -14.26
CA ASP A 83 -9.12 2.90 -15.23
C ASP A 83 -9.17 3.68 -16.55
N ASP A 84 -9.21 5.01 -16.48
CA ASP A 84 -9.10 5.90 -17.65
C ASP A 84 -7.82 5.65 -18.46
N LEU A 85 -6.68 5.43 -17.80
CA LEU A 85 -5.43 5.10 -18.46
C LEU A 85 -5.45 3.67 -19.01
N MET A 86 -6.03 2.71 -18.28
CA MET A 86 -6.18 1.33 -18.75
C MET A 86 -7.09 1.23 -19.97
N GLU A 87 -8.14 2.05 -20.04
CA GLU A 87 -9.10 2.08 -21.15
C GLU A 87 -8.56 2.75 -22.41
N LYS A 88 -7.61 3.68 -22.26
CA LYS A 88 -6.96 4.38 -23.37
C LYS A 88 -5.72 3.64 -23.89
N ASP A 89 -5.21 2.66 -23.14
CA ASP A 89 -4.03 1.91 -23.53
C ASP A 89 -4.36 0.88 -24.64
N PRO A 90 -3.63 0.91 -25.78
CA PRO A 90 -3.95 0.09 -26.94
C PRO A 90 -3.68 -1.41 -26.74
N VAL A 91 -2.99 -1.81 -25.68
CA VAL A 91 -2.70 -3.21 -25.37
C VAL A 91 -3.61 -3.73 -24.25
N VAL A 92 -3.82 -2.95 -23.20
CA VAL A 92 -4.63 -3.33 -22.04
C VAL A 92 -6.11 -3.34 -22.39
N ARG A 93 -6.63 -2.33 -23.10
CA ARG A 93 -8.07 -2.22 -23.41
C ARG A 93 -8.62 -3.45 -24.16
N PRO A 94 -7.98 -3.95 -25.25
CA PRO A 94 -8.46 -5.17 -25.93
C PRO A 94 -8.35 -6.44 -25.09
N LEU A 95 -7.40 -6.50 -24.15
CA LEU A 95 -7.35 -7.60 -23.20
C LEU A 95 -8.53 -7.55 -22.23
N LEU A 96 -8.87 -6.37 -21.71
CA LEU A 96 -10.01 -6.19 -20.80
C LEU A 96 -11.37 -6.54 -21.45
N ASP A 97 -11.53 -6.41 -22.78
CA ASP A 97 -12.74 -6.88 -23.48
C ASP A 97 -13.01 -8.38 -23.31
N GLN A 98 -11.99 -9.16 -22.95
CA GLN A 98 -12.08 -10.60 -22.70
C GLN A 98 -12.43 -10.93 -21.24
N PHE A 99 -12.66 -9.91 -20.40
CA PHE A 99 -13.03 -10.06 -19.00
C PHE A 99 -14.42 -9.49 -18.73
N VAL A 100 -14.98 -9.86 -17.57
CA VAL A 100 -16.03 -9.06 -16.93
C VAL A 100 -15.36 -8.08 -15.97
N CYS A 101 -15.43 -6.79 -16.30
CA CYS A 101 -14.77 -5.73 -15.56
C CYS A 101 -15.64 -5.24 -14.40
N VAL A 102 -15.15 -5.34 -13.16
CA VAL A 102 -15.83 -4.88 -11.94
C VAL A 102 -14.97 -3.85 -11.24
N ARG A 103 -15.55 -2.69 -10.91
CA ARG A 103 -14.89 -1.61 -10.19
C ARG A 103 -15.51 -1.45 -8.81
N ILE A 104 -14.70 -1.49 -7.75
CA ILE A 104 -15.13 -1.30 -6.36
C ILE A 104 -14.38 -0.10 -5.79
N VAL A 105 -15.11 0.92 -5.33
CA VAL A 105 -14.52 2.21 -4.92
C VAL A 105 -14.60 2.52 -3.42
N GLY A 106 -15.24 1.63 -2.66
CA GLY A 106 -15.27 1.64 -1.20
C GLY A 106 -15.27 0.21 -0.68
N THR A 107 -14.79 -0.01 0.54
CA THR A 107 -14.68 -1.37 1.10
C THR A 107 -15.85 -1.76 1.99
N ASN A 108 -16.92 -0.97 2.00
CA ASN A 108 -18.16 -1.31 2.70
C ASN A 108 -18.71 -2.65 2.19
N GLY A 109 -18.99 -3.59 3.10
CA GLY A 109 -19.50 -4.92 2.73
C GLY A 109 -18.51 -5.78 1.94
N LEU A 110 -17.25 -5.39 1.82
CA LEU A 110 -16.23 -6.14 1.09
C LEU A 110 -15.99 -7.49 1.77
N ASP A 111 -16.06 -8.59 1.01
CA ASP A 111 -15.77 -9.93 1.53
C ASP A 111 -14.27 -10.08 1.82
N LEU A 112 -13.90 -10.07 3.10
CA LEU A 112 -12.52 -10.16 3.57
C LEU A 112 -11.93 -11.57 3.46
N SER A 113 -12.77 -12.58 3.17
CA SER A 113 -12.29 -13.93 2.86
C SER A 113 -11.83 -14.07 1.41
N LEU A 114 -12.39 -13.23 0.51
CA LEU A 114 -12.02 -13.17 -0.90
C LEU A 114 -10.93 -12.12 -1.15
N PHE A 115 -11.10 -10.90 -0.66
CA PHE A 115 -10.22 -9.76 -0.94
C PHE A 115 -9.17 -9.59 0.16
N GLN A 116 -8.18 -10.50 0.13
CA GLN A 116 -7.01 -10.44 1.01
C GLN A 116 -5.83 -9.82 0.25
N PHE A 117 -5.51 -8.57 0.58
CA PHE A 117 -4.43 -7.79 -0.01
C PHE A 117 -3.83 -6.83 1.02
N ASP A 118 -2.73 -6.17 0.64
CA ASP A 118 -2.13 -5.12 1.45
C ASP A 118 -3.04 -3.89 1.48
N THR A 119 -3.68 -3.65 2.62
CA THR A 119 -4.68 -2.60 2.77
C THR A 119 -4.10 -1.18 2.76
N ASP A 120 -2.78 -1.04 2.86
CA ASP A 120 -2.08 0.23 2.63
C ASP A 120 -1.91 0.54 1.12
N GLN A 121 -2.29 -0.39 0.25
CA GLN A 121 -2.40 -0.18 -1.19
C GLN A 121 -3.75 0.46 -1.50
N SER A 122 -3.70 1.55 -2.25
CA SER A 122 -4.87 2.31 -2.69
C SER A 122 -5.38 1.87 -4.07
N PHE A 123 -4.70 0.90 -4.68
CA PHE A 123 -5.06 0.21 -5.92
C PHE A 123 -4.70 -1.27 -5.79
N ALA A 124 -5.69 -2.15 -5.99
CA ALA A 124 -5.47 -3.60 -6.06
C ALA A 124 -6.40 -4.20 -7.11
N VAL A 125 -5.92 -5.22 -7.82
CA VAL A 125 -6.66 -5.95 -8.84
C VAL A 125 -6.68 -7.42 -8.48
N PHE A 126 -7.85 -8.03 -8.61
CA PHE A 126 -8.05 -9.46 -8.44
C PHE A 126 -8.55 -10.06 -9.75
N PHE A 127 -7.84 -11.10 -10.19
CA PHE A 127 -8.24 -11.92 -11.33
C PHE A 127 -8.96 -13.14 -10.80
N LEU A 128 -10.23 -13.31 -11.14
CA LEU A 128 -11.09 -14.34 -10.55
C LEU A 128 -11.66 -15.27 -11.62
N ASN A 129 -12.12 -16.43 -11.18
CA ASN A 129 -13.15 -17.22 -11.86
C ASN A 129 -14.54 -16.81 -11.33
N ALA A 130 -15.60 -17.12 -12.07
CA ALA A 130 -16.99 -16.87 -11.66
C ALA A 130 -17.42 -17.65 -10.39
N ASP A 131 -16.68 -18.70 -10.02
CA ASP A 131 -16.82 -19.41 -8.74
C ASP A 131 -15.98 -18.80 -7.59
N GLN A 132 -15.41 -17.61 -7.81
CA GLN A 132 -14.53 -16.87 -6.89
C GLN A 132 -13.17 -17.55 -6.61
N THR A 133 -12.77 -18.55 -7.40
CA THR A 133 -11.37 -19.00 -7.41
C THR A 133 -10.47 -17.85 -7.85
N ILE A 134 -9.41 -17.58 -7.11
CA ILE A 134 -8.46 -16.50 -7.41
C ILE A 134 -7.39 -17.02 -8.36
N TYR A 135 -7.26 -16.44 -9.54
CA TYR A 135 -6.11 -16.68 -10.43
C TYR A 135 -4.86 -15.95 -9.93
N GLY A 136 -5.03 -14.74 -9.42
CA GLY A 136 -3.97 -13.99 -8.76
C GLY A 136 -4.33 -12.54 -8.51
N ARG A 137 -3.33 -11.80 -8.04
CA ARG A 137 -3.44 -10.39 -7.65
C ARG A 137 -2.53 -9.51 -8.50
N PHE A 138 -2.81 -8.23 -8.57
CA PHE A 138 -1.94 -7.19 -9.13
C PHE A 138 -2.16 -5.87 -8.39
N GLY A 139 -1.20 -4.96 -8.45
CA GLY A 139 -1.26 -3.69 -7.73
C GLY A 139 -0.50 -3.77 -6.41
N THR A 140 0.64 -3.08 -6.35
CA THR A 140 1.45 -2.92 -5.15
C THR A 140 2.36 -1.69 -5.28
N ARG A 141 3.00 -1.32 -4.17
CA ARG A 141 4.07 -0.34 -4.11
C ARG A 141 4.98 -0.58 -2.91
N SER A 142 6.21 -0.13 -3.02
CA SER A 142 7.25 -0.15 -1.98
C SER A 142 7.60 1.24 -1.46
N HIS A 143 7.03 2.30 -2.04
CA HIS A 143 7.24 3.68 -1.63
C HIS A 143 5.93 4.48 -1.70
N ARG A 144 5.88 5.61 -0.97
CA ARG A 144 4.65 6.43 -0.91
C ARG A 144 4.31 7.09 -2.25
N THR A 145 5.33 7.60 -2.94
CA THR A 145 5.20 8.43 -4.15
C THR A 145 5.88 7.83 -5.39
N GLU A 146 6.68 6.78 -5.22
CA GLU A 146 7.41 6.12 -6.32
C GLU A 146 6.80 4.73 -6.54
N TRP A 147 6.29 4.49 -7.74
CA TRP A 147 5.50 3.30 -8.08
C TRP A 147 6.02 2.59 -9.33
N VAL A 148 6.85 3.27 -10.12
CA VAL A 148 7.36 2.80 -11.42
C VAL A 148 8.19 1.52 -11.27
N GLY A 149 8.78 1.31 -10.09
CA GLY A 149 9.53 0.09 -9.76
C GLY A 149 8.67 -1.14 -9.49
N ASP A 150 7.36 -0.97 -9.23
CA ASP A 150 6.53 -2.03 -8.65
C ASP A 150 5.37 -2.46 -9.57
N VAL A 151 4.88 -1.54 -10.41
CA VAL A 151 3.74 -1.78 -11.30
C VAL A 151 3.84 -1.00 -12.61
N SER A 152 3.29 -1.56 -13.68
CA SER A 152 3.19 -0.90 -14.99
C SER A 152 2.02 -1.44 -15.82
N LEU A 153 1.55 -0.67 -16.82
CA LEU A 153 0.53 -1.15 -17.78
C LEU A 153 1.02 -2.37 -18.57
N LYS A 154 2.31 -2.41 -18.93
CA LYS A 154 2.91 -3.58 -19.59
C LYS A 154 2.83 -4.83 -18.71
N GLY A 155 3.17 -4.70 -17.42
CA GLY A 155 3.04 -5.79 -16.44
C GLY A 155 1.59 -6.23 -16.25
N LEU A 156 0.65 -5.28 -16.21
CA LEU A 156 -0.78 -5.58 -16.15
C LEU A 156 -1.24 -6.36 -17.40
N ALA A 157 -0.83 -5.95 -18.60
CA ALA A 157 -1.15 -6.66 -19.83
C ALA A 157 -0.63 -8.12 -19.80
N LYS A 158 0.57 -8.35 -19.26
CA LYS A 158 1.11 -9.70 -19.06
C LYS A 158 0.29 -10.51 -18.06
N ALA A 159 -0.13 -9.91 -16.94
CA ALA A 159 -1.00 -10.55 -15.95
C ALA A 159 -2.38 -10.91 -16.52
N LEU A 160 -2.98 -10.03 -17.33
CA LEU A 160 -4.24 -10.30 -18.05
C LEU A 160 -4.08 -11.49 -19.01
N GLN A 161 -3.04 -11.49 -19.85
CA GLN A 161 -2.77 -12.60 -20.78
C GLN A 161 -2.55 -13.93 -20.06
N LYS A 162 -1.76 -13.93 -18.98
CA LYS A 162 -1.54 -15.14 -18.19
C LYS A 162 -2.82 -15.61 -17.50
N THR A 163 -3.66 -14.70 -17.02
CA THR A 163 -4.99 -15.03 -16.48
C THR A 163 -5.85 -15.73 -17.52
N LEU A 164 -5.95 -15.20 -18.75
CA LEU A 164 -6.72 -15.82 -19.83
C LEU A 164 -6.21 -17.24 -20.14
N SER A 165 -4.89 -17.44 -20.10
CA SER A 165 -4.27 -18.75 -20.28
C SER A 165 -4.66 -19.73 -19.16
N LEU A 166 -4.61 -19.29 -17.90
CA LEU A 166 -5.06 -20.11 -16.76
C LEU A 166 -6.57 -20.38 -16.80
N HIS A 167 -7.36 -19.43 -17.29
CA HIS A 167 -8.81 -19.55 -17.41
C HIS A 167 -9.19 -20.59 -18.47
N ALA A 168 -8.52 -20.60 -19.61
CA ALA A 168 -8.71 -21.60 -20.66
C ALA A 168 -8.42 -23.03 -20.16
N ASP A 169 -7.47 -23.19 -19.22
CA ASP A 169 -7.08 -24.47 -18.61
C ASP A 169 -7.65 -24.66 -17.18
N PHE A 170 -8.74 -23.97 -16.83
CA PHE A 170 -9.20 -23.85 -15.44
C PHE A 170 -9.36 -25.19 -14.73
N LYS A 171 -9.90 -26.21 -15.42
CA LYS A 171 -10.14 -27.54 -14.84
C LYS A 171 -8.86 -28.18 -14.29
N ASN A 172 -7.73 -28.01 -14.99
CA ASN A 172 -6.46 -28.62 -14.61
C ASN A 172 -5.69 -27.76 -13.61
N VAL A 173 -5.75 -26.42 -13.74
CA VAL A 173 -5.03 -25.51 -12.84
C VAL A 173 -5.74 -25.27 -11.50
N LYS A 174 -7.08 -25.41 -11.42
CA LYS A 174 -7.87 -25.11 -10.22
C LYS A 174 -7.28 -25.67 -8.90
N PRO A 175 -6.80 -26.92 -8.81
CA PRO A 175 -6.19 -27.43 -7.59
C PRO A 175 -4.97 -26.60 -7.12
N SER A 176 -4.15 -26.09 -8.04
CA SER A 176 -2.98 -25.26 -7.72
C SER A 176 -3.34 -23.85 -7.23
N LEU A 177 -4.60 -23.42 -7.43
CA LEU A 177 -5.08 -22.10 -7.03
C LEU A 177 -5.68 -22.09 -5.62
N ALA A 178 -5.87 -23.25 -4.99
CA ALA A 178 -6.54 -23.34 -3.68
C ALA A 178 -5.85 -22.48 -2.60
N ALA A 179 -4.52 -22.48 -2.56
CA ALA A 179 -3.73 -21.72 -1.59
C ALA A 179 -3.67 -20.20 -1.86
N LYS A 180 -4.34 -19.71 -2.92
CA LYS A 180 -4.50 -18.26 -3.17
C LYS A 180 -5.55 -17.61 -2.27
N ARG A 181 -6.31 -18.42 -1.50
CA ARG A 181 -7.20 -17.99 -0.43
C ARG A 181 -6.57 -18.38 0.91
N GLY A 182 -6.43 -17.42 1.82
CA GLY A 182 -5.81 -17.64 3.13
C GLY A 182 -6.82 -18.07 4.19
N ALA A 183 -6.40 -17.96 5.45
CA ALA A 183 -7.25 -18.24 6.60
C ALA A 183 -8.52 -17.39 6.61
N THR A 184 -9.57 -17.93 7.23
CA THR A 184 -10.82 -17.20 7.47
C THR A 184 -10.52 -15.95 8.30
N PRO A 185 -10.92 -14.75 7.83
CA PRO A 185 -10.70 -13.52 8.58
C PRO A 185 -11.56 -13.53 9.87
N GLU A 186 -11.09 -12.84 10.90
CA GLU A 186 -11.82 -12.70 12.17
C GLU A 186 -13.20 -12.02 11.99
N PHE A 187 -13.29 -11.12 11.01
CA PHE A 187 -14.53 -10.46 10.60
C PHE A 187 -14.75 -10.69 9.10
N ALA A 188 -15.99 -10.96 8.71
CA ALA A 188 -16.30 -11.24 7.31
C ALA A 188 -16.26 -9.97 6.45
N THR A 189 -16.63 -8.82 7.02
CA THR A 189 -16.66 -7.53 6.33
C THR A 189 -16.09 -6.38 7.19
N PRO A 190 -15.58 -5.29 6.58
CA PRO A 190 -14.94 -4.20 7.32
C PRO A 190 -15.81 -3.51 8.37
N GLU A 191 -17.08 -3.26 8.10
CA GLU A 191 -17.98 -2.59 9.04
C GLU A 191 -18.27 -3.42 10.30
N GLN A 192 -17.87 -4.68 10.35
CA GLN A 192 -18.04 -5.51 11.56
C GLN A 192 -16.95 -5.26 12.61
N PHE A 193 -15.81 -4.66 12.23
CA PHE A 193 -14.77 -4.32 13.19
C PHE A 193 -15.30 -3.34 14.24
N PRO A 194 -14.97 -3.50 15.54
CA PRO A 194 -15.47 -2.62 16.60
C PRO A 194 -15.21 -1.13 16.35
N ALA A 195 -14.05 -0.79 15.77
CA ALA A 195 -13.67 0.60 15.46
C ALA A 195 -14.47 1.22 14.30
N LEU A 196 -15.17 0.42 13.49
CA LEU A 196 -15.90 0.88 12.29
C LEU A 196 -17.43 0.71 12.44
N LYS A 197 -17.87 -0.23 13.26
CA LYS A 197 -19.28 -0.68 13.37
C LYS A 197 -20.30 0.40 13.70
N THR A 198 -19.92 1.42 14.48
CA THR A 198 -20.86 2.48 14.88
C THR A 198 -20.99 3.59 13.84
N GLN A 199 -20.00 3.75 12.96
CA GLN A 199 -19.93 4.86 12.02
C GLN A 199 -20.30 4.46 10.59
N TYR A 200 -20.11 3.19 10.23
CA TYR A 200 -20.22 2.73 8.85
C TYR A 200 -21.23 1.59 8.68
N GLY A 201 -21.94 1.61 7.55
CA GLY A 201 -22.79 0.51 7.09
C GLY A 201 -22.11 -0.33 6.01
N SER A 202 -22.82 -1.35 5.51
CA SER A 202 -22.33 -2.26 4.47
C SER A 202 -22.40 -1.70 3.05
N LYS A 203 -22.91 -0.47 2.86
CA LYS A 203 -23.01 0.20 1.56
C LYS A 203 -22.63 1.67 1.67
N LEU A 204 -22.18 2.23 0.55
CA LEU A 204 -22.01 3.68 0.39
C LEU A 204 -23.37 4.38 0.34
N ASP A 205 -23.50 5.51 1.03
CA ASP A 205 -24.71 6.34 1.06
C ASP A 205 -24.67 7.40 -0.05
N TYR A 206 -25.02 7.01 -1.28
CA TYR A 206 -25.12 7.94 -2.41
C TYR A 206 -26.31 8.91 -2.30
N SER A 207 -27.34 8.58 -1.53
CA SER A 207 -28.49 9.45 -1.27
C SER A 207 -28.17 10.59 -0.29
N GLY A 208 -27.26 10.34 0.64
CA GLY A 208 -26.79 11.31 1.62
C GLY A 208 -25.29 11.55 1.49
N ASN A 209 -24.53 11.25 2.53
CA ASN A 209 -23.11 11.62 2.63
C ASN A 209 -22.19 10.49 2.15
N VAL A 210 -22.01 10.38 0.83
CA VAL A 210 -21.21 9.30 0.20
C VAL A 210 -19.76 9.26 0.69
N VAL A 211 -19.15 10.43 0.95
CA VAL A 211 -17.75 10.50 1.40
C VAL A 211 -17.59 10.04 2.84
N LYS A 212 -18.52 10.42 3.72
CA LYS A 212 -18.47 10.08 5.15
C LYS A 212 -18.87 8.62 5.43
N SER A 213 -19.65 8.02 4.53
CA SER A 213 -20.05 6.60 4.62
C SER A 213 -19.03 5.62 4.03
N CYS A 214 -17.99 6.11 3.36
CA CYS A 214 -16.96 5.27 2.74
C CYS A 214 -15.97 4.72 3.76
N ILE A 215 -15.87 3.39 3.85
CA ILE A 215 -14.72 2.73 4.49
C ILE A 215 -13.59 2.65 3.46
N HIS A 216 -12.44 3.20 3.83
CA HIS A 216 -11.22 3.18 3.04
C HIS A 216 -10.46 1.87 3.23
N CYS A 217 -9.69 1.45 2.22
CA CYS A 217 -8.87 0.23 2.28
C CYS A 217 -7.98 0.19 3.54
N HIS A 218 -7.20 1.26 3.80
CA HIS A 218 -6.28 1.29 4.95
C HIS A 218 -7.00 1.19 6.30
N GLN A 219 -8.26 1.63 6.40
CA GLN A 219 -9.03 1.53 7.64
C GLN A 219 -9.28 0.07 8.04
N ILE A 220 -9.27 -0.88 7.11
CA ILE A 220 -9.35 -2.32 7.43
C ILE A 220 -8.10 -2.72 8.24
N GLY A 221 -6.91 -2.38 7.75
CA GLY A 221 -5.65 -2.64 8.45
C GLY A 221 -5.56 -1.89 9.79
N ASP A 222 -5.98 -0.63 9.82
CA ASP A 222 -5.99 0.19 11.04
C ASP A 222 -6.96 -0.37 12.10
N ALA A 223 -8.13 -0.87 11.68
CA ALA A 223 -9.10 -1.49 12.57
C ALA A 223 -8.57 -2.80 13.17
N ARG A 224 -7.87 -3.64 12.37
CA ARG A 224 -7.19 -4.84 12.87
C ARG A 224 -6.14 -4.51 13.92
N ARG A 225 -5.30 -3.51 13.66
CA ARG A 225 -4.25 -3.06 14.59
C ARG A 225 -4.82 -2.44 15.86
N THR A 226 -5.88 -1.65 15.74
CA THR A 226 -6.58 -1.07 16.88
C THR A 226 -7.20 -2.16 17.76
N LEU A 227 -7.80 -3.19 17.16
CA LEU A 227 -8.32 -4.34 17.90
C LEU A 227 -7.21 -5.13 18.60
N GLN A 228 -6.08 -5.38 17.92
CA GLN A 228 -4.93 -6.03 18.55
C GLN A 228 -4.41 -5.21 19.74
N ARG A 229 -4.32 -3.89 19.58
CA ARG A 229 -3.85 -2.99 20.64
C ARG A 229 -4.81 -2.95 21.82
N SER A 230 -6.12 -2.96 21.59
CA SER A 230 -7.13 -2.93 22.66
C SER A 230 -7.15 -4.22 23.49
N ARG A 231 -6.72 -5.35 22.91
CA ARG A 231 -6.48 -6.61 23.64
C ARG A 231 -5.30 -6.55 24.62
N SER A 232 -4.46 -5.51 24.53
CA SER A 232 -3.22 -5.41 25.31
C SER A 232 -2.31 -6.63 25.14
N GLU A 233 -2.28 -7.19 23.93
CA GLU A 233 -1.43 -8.31 23.53
C GLU A 233 -0.28 -7.81 22.66
N PRO A 234 0.87 -8.52 22.61
CA PRO A 234 1.91 -8.27 21.62
C PRO A 234 1.33 -8.30 20.20
N PHE A 235 1.83 -7.44 19.32
CA PHE A 235 1.48 -7.55 17.91
C PHE A 235 2.19 -8.73 17.26
N PRO A 236 1.48 -9.57 16.48
CA PRO A 236 2.13 -10.57 15.66
C PRO A 236 2.87 -9.91 14.49
N GLU A 237 3.99 -10.50 14.04
CA GLU A 237 4.89 -9.86 13.07
C GLU A 237 4.23 -9.64 11.71
N GLU A 238 3.29 -10.49 11.29
CA GLU A 238 2.50 -10.34 10.07
C GLU A 238 1.52 -9.16 10.11
N LEU A 239 1.20 -8.64 11.29
CA LEU A 239 0.39 -7.43 11.47
C LEU A 239 1.23 -6.15 11.51
N ILE A 240 2.51 -6.28 11.92
CA ILE A 240 3.51 -5.21 11.88
C ILE A 240 4.05 -5.04 10.45
N PHE A 241 4.43 -6.15 9.81
CA PHE A 241 5.00 -6.24 8.46
C PHE A 241 4.09 -7.06 7.53
N PRO A 242 2.90 -6.54 7.20
CA PRO A 242 1.98 -7.22 6.29
C PRO A 242 2.51 -7.18 4.86
N TYR A 243 2.23 -8.22 4.07
CA TYR A 243 2.60 -8.33 2.65
C TYR A 243 4.05 -7.87 2.32
N PRO A 244 5.07 -8.56 2.87
CA PRO A 244 6.47 -8.18 2.66
C PRO A 244 6.81 -8.06 1.18
N HIS A 245 7.42 -6.93 0.81
CA HIS A 245 7.87 -6.69 -0.57
C HIS A 245 8.97 -7.70 -0.95
N PRO A 246 9.05 -8.21 -2.19
CA PRO A 246 10.10 -9.16 -2.57
C PRO A 246 11.53 -8.64 -2.33
N ALA A 247 11.73 -7.31 -2.41
CA ALA A 247 13.02 -6.70 -2.09
C ALA A 247 13.47 -6.98 -0.62
N SER A 248 12.54 -7.19 0.31
CA SER A 248 12.85 -7.52 1.71
C SER A 248 13.56 -8.88 1.88
N ILE A 249 13.45 -9.76 0.88
CA ILE A 249 14.15 -11.04 0.81
C ILE A 249 15.25 -11.05 -0.27
N GLY A 250 15.58 -9.87 -0.81
CA GLY A 250 16.63 -9.67 -1.80
C GLY A 250 16.23 -9.90 -3.25
N LEU A 251 14.95 -9.99 -3.57
CA LEU A 251 14.47 -10.16 -4.94
C LEU A 251 13.94 -8.84 -5.50
N ILE A 252 14.58 -8.33 -6.55
CA ILE A 252 14.10 -7.17 -7.31
C ILE A 252 13.38 -7.71 -8.55
N LEU A 253 12.06 -7.53 -8.63
CA LEU A 253 11.28 -8.02 -9.76
C LEU A 253 11.12 -6.94 -10.83
N ASP A 254 10.97 -7.36 -12.09
CA ASP A 254 10.66 -6.47 -13.20
C ASP A 254 9.16 -6.10 -13.18
N PRO A 255 8.79 -4.81 -13.01
CA PRO A 255 7.39 -4.37 -13.01
C PRO A 255 6.71 -4.48 -14.39
N HIS A 256 7.46 -4.79 -15.44
CA HIS A 256 6.97 -4.93 -16.81
C HIS A 256 6.66 -6.37 -17.22
N GLU A 257 7.00 -7.35 -16.39
CA GLU A 257 6.76 -8.76 -16.64
C GLU A 257 5.93 -9.37 -15.50
N CYS A 258 5.36 -10.57 -15.72
CA CYS A 258 4.91 -11.38 -14.59
C CYS A 258 6.12 -11.76 -13.74
N ALA A 259 5.97 -11.93 -12.43
CA ALA A 259 6.97 -12.32 -11.41
C ALA A 259 8.36 -12.80 -11.93
N THR A 260 9.12 -11.89 -12.54
CA THR A 260 10.42 -12.17 -13.18
C THR A 260 11.46 -11.38 -12.43
N ILE A 261 12.55 -12.04 -12.08
CA ILE A 261 13.63 -11.42 -11.32
C ILE A 261 14.42 -10.53 -12.27
N LYS A 262 14.43 -9.23 -11.99
CA LYS A 262 15.29 -8.25 -12.63
C LYS A 262 16.70 -8.31 -12.04
N ASP A 263 16.79 -8.39 -10.73
CA ASP A 263 18.06 -8.43 -10.00
C ASP A 263 17.93 -9.18 -8.66
N VAL A 264 19.06 -9.64 -8.13
CA VAL A 264 19.14 -10.30 -6.82
C VAL A 264 20.18 -9.59 -5.98
N VAL A 265 19.79 -9.15 -4.79
CA VAL A 265 20.68 -8.45 -3.87
C VAL A 265 21.75 -9.41 -3.35
N ALA A 266 23.02 -9.02 -3.44
CA ALA A 266 24.15 -9.79 -2.94
C ALA A 266 24.05 -10.05 -1.43
N GLY A 267 24.38 -11.25 -0.98
CA GLY A 267 24.29 -11.69 0.41
C GLY A 267 22.86 -11.89 0.92
N SER A 268 21.85 -11.83 0.05
CA SER A 268 20.46 -12.04 0.43
C SER A 268 20.04 -13.52 0.44
N TRP A 269 18.92 -13.82 1.09
CA TRP A 269 18.33 -15.17 1.05
C TRP A 269 17.95 -15.59 -0.37
N GLY A 270 17.58 -14.64 -1.23
CA GLY A 270 17.34 -14.90 -2.65
C GLY A 270 18.58 -15.42 -3.37
N GLU A 271 19.74 -14.77 -3.14
CA GLU A 271 21.02 -15.20 -3.71
C GLU A 271 21.48 -16.54 -3.13
N GLU A 272 21.37 -16.71 -1.81
CA GLU A 272 21.72 -17.96 -1.10
C GLU A 272 20.91 -19.15 -1.63
N ALA A 273 19.63 -18.93 -1.97
CA ALA A 273 18.78 -19.93 -2.61
C ALA A 273 19.18 -20.23 -4.07
N GLY A 274 20.11 -19.46 -4.65
CA GLY A 274 20.59 -19.62 -6.01
C GLY A 274 19.67 -19.03 -7.08
N LEU A 275 18.77 -18.12 -6.71
CA LEU A 275 17.96 -17.33 -7.64
C LEU A 275 18.85 -16.34 -8.41
N LYS A 276 18.47 -16.02 -9.64
CA LYS A 276 19.27 -15.18 -10.54
C LYS A 276 18.40 -14.20 -11.31
N ALA A 277 18.99 -13.08 -11.72
CA ALA A 277 18.40 -12.21 -12.72
C ALA A 277 18.01 -13.00 -13.98
N GLY A 278 16.82 -12.71 -14.53
CA GLY A 278 16.22 -13.40 -15.66
C GLY A 278 15.40 -14.64 -15.31
N ASP A 279 15.45 -15.13 -14.06
CA ASP A 279 14.55 -16.19 -13.62
C ASP A 279 13.09 -15.73 -13.67
N GLN A 280 12.24 -16.50 -14.35
CA GLN A 280 10.80 -16.27 -14.32
C GLN A 280 10.20 -17.20 -13.26
N LEU A 281 9.69 -16.62 -12.18
CA LEU A 281 9.03 -17.37 -11.11
C LEU A 281 7.68 -17.88 -11.63
N GLN A 282 7.61 -19.16 -11.94
CA GLN A 282 6.38 -19.79 -12.45
C GLN A 282 5.42 -20.05 -11.30
N THR A 283 5.91 -20.71 -10.24
CA THR A 283 5.15 -21.00 -9.04
C THR A 283 5.92 -20.69 -7.76
N MET A 284 5.18 -20.37 -6.70
CA MET A 284 5.68 -20.31 -5.32
C MET A 284 4.71 -21.07 -4.40
N ASN A 285 5.22 -22.01 -3.61
CA ASN A 285 4.45 -23.00 -2.87
C ASN A 285 3.34 -23.65 -3.72
N GLY A 286 3.69 -24.00 -4.97
CA GLY A 286 2.79 -24.62 -5.94
C GLY A 286 1.75 -23.69 -6.59
N GLN A 287 1.68 -22.42 -6.17
CA GLN A 287 0.72 -21.46 -6.72
C GLN A 287 1.31 -20.75 -7.94
N PRO A 288 0.62 -20.68 -9.09
CA PRO A 288 1.07 -19.90 -10.23
C PRO A 288 1.10 -18.40 -9.91
N LEU A 289 2.11 -17.69 -10.41
CA LEU A 289 2.28 -16.25 -10.14
C LEU A 289 1.91 -15.40 -11.35
N LEU A 290 1.09 -14.37 -11.14
CA LEU A 290 0.72 -13.39 -12.17
C LEU A 290 1.49 -12.09 -12.02
N SER A 291 1.91 -11.73 -10.80
CA SER A 291 2.57 -10.46 -10.52
C SER A 291 3.36 -10.47 -9.21
N MET A 292 4.00 -9.35 -8.91
CA MET A 292 4.64 -9.08 -7.62
C MET A 292 3.67 -9.21 -6.43
N ALA A 293 2.38 -8.86 -6.60
CA ALA A 293 1.39 -8.98 -5.53
C ALA A 293 1.08 -10.44 -5.16
N ASP A 294 1.23 -11.39 -6.09
CA ASP A 294 1.15 -12.82 -5.76
C ASP A 294 2.39 -13.30 -4.98
N VAL A 295 3.57 -12.74 -5.25
CA VAL A 295 4.77 -13.02 -4.45
C VAL A 295 4.57 -12.51 -3.02
N GLN A 296 4.10 -11.28 -2.87
CA GLN A 296 3.76 -10.72 -1.56
C GLN A 296 2.68 -11.52 -0.84
N TRP A 297 1.70 -12.06 -1.57
CA TRP A 297 0.71 -12.97 -1.01
C TRP A 297 1.37 -14.19 -0.38
N VAL A 298 2.23 -14.90 -1.13
CA VAL A 298 2.92 -16.09 -0.60
C VAL A 298 3.82 -15.74 0.59
N LEU A 299 4.55 -14.63 0.50
CA LEU A 299 5.35 -14.13 1.62
C LEU A 299 4.50 -13.76 2.84
N HIS A 300 3.31 -13.19 2.63
CA HIS A 300 2.40 -12.87 3.72
C HIS A 300 1.89 -14.12 4.45
N GLN A 301 1.72 -15.24 3.74
CA GLN A 301 1.30 -16.51 4.35
C GLN A 301 2.45 -17.29 5.02
N ALA A 302 3.70 -16.92 4.76
CA ALA A 302 4.86 -17.61 5.33
C ALA A 302 5.05 -17.29 6.83
N ASP A 303 5.44 -18.29 7.62
CA ASP A 303 5.62 -18.15 9.06
C ASP A 303 6.76 -17.15 9.39
N ALA A 304 6.50 -16.25 10.33
CA ALA A 304 7.49 -15.27 10.81
C ALA A 304 8.61 -15.93 11.63
N ALA A 305 8.38 -17.09 12.23
CA ALA A 305 9.38 -17.89 12.95
C ALA A 305 10.38 -18.59 12.01
N GLY A 306 10.14 -18.53 10.69
CA GLY A 306 10.99 -19.08 9.65
C GLY A 306 10.18 -19.92 8.67
N ALA A 307 10.58 -19.92 7.41
CA ALA A 307 9.82 -20.58 6.36
C ALA A 307 10.75 -21.22 5.30
N ALA A 308 10.27 -22.30 4.69
CA ALA A 308 10.87 -22.90 3.51
C ALA A 308 9.86 -22.79 2.36
N ILE A 309 10.16 -21.95 1.38
CA ILE A 309 9.26 -21.64 0.26
C ILE A 309 9.80 -22.34 -0.98
N SER A 310 8.99 -23.24 -1.55
CA SER A 310 9.33 -23.95 -2.79
C SER A 310 9.02 -23.07 -3.99
N LEU A 311 9.97 -22.89 -4.90
CA LEU A 311 9.80 -22.16 -6.16
C LEU A 311 10.05 -23.08 -7.35
N GLU A 312 9.27 -22.88 -8.41
CA GLU A 312 9.61 -23.35 -9.74
C GLU A 312 9.95 -22.15 -10.61
N VAL A 313 11.16 -22.13 -11.16
CA VAL A 313 11.68 -21.03 -11.96
C VAL A 313 12.01 -21.50 -13.36
N LEU A 314 11.59 -20.76 -14.38
CA LEU A 314 12.04 -20.97 -15.74
C LEU A 314 13.35 -20.21 -15.95
N ARG A 315 14.44 -20.95 -16.16
CA ARG A 315 15.78 -20.41 -16.39
C ARG A 315 16.35 -21.01 -17.67
N ASN A 316 16.66 -20.15 -18.66
CA ASN A 316 17.22 -20.58 -19.95
C ASN A 316 16.38 -21.69 -20.61
N GLY A 317 15.05 -21.56 -20.57
CA GLY A 317 14.12 -22.53 -21.16
C GLY A 317 13.89 -23.81 -20.36
N SER A 318 14.57 -24.02 -19.23
CA SER A 318 14.40 -25.19 -18.36
C SER A 318 13.77 -24.81 -17.02
N VAL A 319 12.83 -25.61 -16.53
CA VAL A 319 12.28 -25.45 -15.18
C VAL A 319 13.29 -25.95 -14.14
N LYS A 320 13.56 -25.14 -13.12
CA LYS A 320 14.38 -25.48 -11.96
C LYS A 320 13.55 -25.36 -10.69
N LYS A 321 13.72 -26.30 -9.78
CA LYS A 321 13.15 -26.23 -8.43
C LYS A 321 14.16 -25.58 -7.50
N VAL A 322 13.71 -24.58 -6.76
CA VAL A 322 14.52 -23.82 -5.80
C VAL A 322 13.81 -23.83 -4.46
N LEU A 323 14.57 -23.96 -3.37
CA LEU A 323 14.03 -23.86 -2.01
C LEU A 323 14.60 -22.59 -1.36
N LEU A 324 13.75 -21.58 -1.18
CA LEU A 324 14.10 -20.37 -0.46
C LEU A 324 13.88 -20.58 1.04
N LYS A 325 14.94 -20.45 1.84
CA LYS A 325 14.87 -20.56 3.30
C LYS A 325 14.91 -19.16 3.91
N LEU A 326 13.91 -18.86 4.73
CA LEU A 326 13.81 -17.60 5.47
C LEU A 326 13.97 -17.90 6.96
N PRO A 327 14.88 -17.23 7.68
CA PRO A 327 15.10 -17.45 9.11
C PRO A 327 14.03 -16.78 9.98
N ALA A 328 14.02 -17.07 11.28
CA ALA A 328 13.16 -16.35 12.23
C ALA A 328 13.37 -14.83 12.17
N GLY A 329 12.28 -14.07 12.16
CA GLY A 329 12.32 -12.61 12.10
C GLY A 329 12.62 -12.03 10.73
N TRP A 330 12.64 -12.84 9.66
CA TRP A 330 12.92 -12.39 8.29
C TRP A 330 12.07 -11.20 7.84
N ARG A 331 10.82 -11.07 8.34
CA ARG A 331 9.90 -9.98 8.00
C ARG A 331 10.42 -8.60 8.42
N LYS A 332 11.27 -8.55 9.45
CA LYS A 332 11.78 -7.31 10.03
C LYS A 332 12.70 -6.56 9.08
N THR A 333 13.22 -7.19 8.02
CA THR A 333 14.01 -6.47 7.00
C THR A 333 13.15 -5.44 6.24
N GLY A 334 11.84 -5.65 6.18
CA GLY A 334 10.91 -4.73 5.55
C GLY A 334 10.86 -3.36 6.22
N ASP A 335 10.61 -2.33 5.42
CA ASP A 335 10.34 -0.98 5.91
C ASP A 335 8.82 -0.71 5.90
N LEU A 336 8.29 -0.32 7.05
CA LEU A 336 6.89 0.07 7.21
C LEU A 336 6.71 1.59 7.17
N THR A 337 7.77 2.39 7.26
CA THR A 337 7.68 3.82 7.60
C THR A 337 7.02 4.68 6.52
N TRP A 338 7.03 4.22 5.27
CA TRP A 338 6.36 4.84 4.12
C TRP A 338 4.84 4.62 4.09
N ARG A 339 4.32 3.64 4.86
CA ARG A 339 2.91 3.24 4.86
C ARG A 339 2.01 4.29 5.52
N SER A 340 0.76 4.38 5.08
CA SER A 340 -0.23 5.29 5.69
C SER A 340 -0.54 4.88 7.13
N SER A 341 -0.69 3.58 7.35
CA SER A 341 -0.98 3.00 8.67
C SER A 341 0.09 3.27 9.72
N THR A 342 1.32 3.60 9.32
CA THR A 342 2.41 3.96 10.24
C THR A 342 2.08 5.19 11.08
N TRP A 343 1.21 6.08 10.59
CA TRP A 343 0.70 7.17 11.42
C TRP A 343 0.11 6.66 12.73
N GLY A 344 -0.78 5.68 12.68
CA GLY A 344 -1.37 5.04 13.88
C GLY A 344 -0.33 4.28 14.72
N LEU A 345 0.67 3.66 14.08
CA LEU A 345 1.73 2.96 14.80
C LEU A 345 2.64 3.91 15.60
N ARG A 346 2.95 5.09 15.03
CA ARG A 346 3.68 6.17 15.71
C ARG A 346 2.91 6.69 16.92
N ARG A 347 1.58 6.82 16.83
CA ARG A 347 0.74 7.13 18.01
C ARG A 347 1.02 6.15 19.13
N MET A 348 0.92 4.85 18.85
CA MET A 348 1.02 3.78 19.83
C MET A 348 2.40 3.69 20.49
N THR A 349 3.47 3.87 19.71
CA THR A 349 4.85 3.51 20.11
C THR A 349 5.80 4.70 20.29
N THR A 350 5.67 5.75 19.49
CA THR A 350 6.56 6.92 19.56
C THR A 350 5.86 8.14 20.15
N GLY A 351 4.61 8.00 20.60
CA GLY A 351 3.80 9.13 21.06
C GLY A 351 3.58 10.18 19.97
N GLY A 352 3.57 9.76 18.70
CA GLY A 352 3.35 10.60 17.53
C GLY A 352 4.62 11.23 16.93
N MET A 353 5.81 10.83 17.35
CA MET A 353 7.05 11.27 16.70
C MET A 353 7.23 10.61 15.33
N VAL A 354 7.77 11.35 14.37
CA VAL A 354 8.37 10.83 13.14
C VAL A 354 9.87 10.89 13.32
N LEU A 355 10.52 9.75 13.15
CA LEU A 355 11.95 9.60 13.38
C LEU A 355 12.70 9.42 12.07
N GLU A 356 13.95 9.86 12.04
CA GLU A 356 14.89 9.61 10.94
C GLU A 356 16.26 9.21 11.47
N GLU A 357 16.96 8.36 10.75
CA GLU A 357 18.30 7.91 11.10
C GLU A 357 19.32 9.03 10.93
N LEU A 358 20.28 9.13 11.86
CA LEU A 358 21.43 10.01 11.68
C LEU A 358 22.43 9.40 10.68
N THR A 359 23.01 10.28 9.87
CA THR A 359 24.16 9.94 9.01
C THR A 359 25.42 9.70 9.84
N SER A 360 26.43 9.03 9.25
CA SER A 360 27.73 8.82 9.92
C SER A 360 28.42 10.11 10.35
N ALA A 361 28.31 11.19 9.57
CA ALA A 361 28.86 12.49 9.94
C ALA A 361 28.17 13.07 11.19
N GLU A 362 26.84 13.05 11.22
CA GLU A 362 26.07 13.54 12.38
C GLU A 362 26.30 12.69 13.64
N ARG A 363 26.53 11.39 13.48
CA ARG A 363 26.92 10.49 14.57
C ARG A 363 28.28 10.90 15.15
N GLN A 364 29.26 11.19 14.30
CA GLN A 364 30.60 11.65 14.73
C GLN A 364 30.51 12.97 15.49
N ASP A 365 29.75 13.94 14.99
CA ASP A 365 29.55 15.25 15.65
C ASP A 365 28.96 15.11 17.06
N LEU A 366 28.12 14.09 17.28
CA LEU A 366 27.51 13.79 18.57
C LEU A 366 28.26 12.72 19.38
N SER A 367 29.41 12.25 18.91
CA SER A 367 30.19 11.17 19.53
C SER A 367 29.39 9.88 19.77
N ILE A 368 28.48 9.55 18.85
CA ILE A 368 27.69 8.31 18.87
C ILE A 368 28.41 7.26 18.04
N GLU A 369 28.65 6.08 18.62
CA GLU A 369 29.27 4.95 17.92
C GLU A 369 28.38 4.44 16.76
N GLU A 370 29.02 3.97 15.69
CA GLU A 370 28.32 3.28 14.61
C GLU A 370 27.60 2.02 15.12
N GLY A 371 26.46 1.70 14.52
CA GLY A 371 25.64 0.55 14.95
C GLY A 371 24.96 0.73 16.32
N LYS A 372 25.03 1.92 16.94
CA LYS A 372 24.14 2.30 18.05
C LYS A 372 22.91 3.06 17.55
N MET A 373 21.86 3.04 18.35
CA MET A 373 20.64 3.79 18.11
C MET A 373 20.95 5.29 18.06
N ALA A 374 20.50 5.94 16.98
CA ALA A 374 20.61 7.38 16.78
C ALA A 374 19.47 7.84 15.86
N LEU A 375 18.30 8.05 16.45
CA LEU A 375 17.08 8.42 15.73
C LEU A 375 16.66 9.84 16.07
N ARG A 376 16.76 10.77 15.11
CA ARG A 376 16.36 12.16 15.29
C ARG A 376 14.85 12.31 15.15
N ALA A 377 14.24 13.04 16.09
CA ALA A 377 12.85 13.44 16.04
C ALA A 377 12.63 14.53 14.98
N LYS A 378 12.40 14.11 13.73
CA LYS A 378 12.12 14.99 12.59
C LYS A 378 10.82 15.79 12.77
N HIS A 379 9.81 15.14 13.35
CA HIS A 379 8.52 15.76 13.65
C HIS A 379 7.97 15.25 14.97
N ILE A 380 7.27 16.12 15.70
CA ILE A 380 6.54 15.79 16.92
C ILE A 380 5.06 16.05 16.66
N GLY A 381 4.21 15.04 16.88
CA GLY A 381 2.76 15.21 16.78
C GLY A 381 2.23 16.26 17.75
N GLN A 382 1.24 17.04 17.30
CA GLN A 382 0.82 18.26 17.99
C GLN A 382 -0.49 18.14 18.75
N TYR A 383 -1.37 17.21 18.36
CA TYR A 383 -2.76 17.17 18.83
C TYR A 383 -3.24 15.77 19.18
N GLY A 384 -4.23 15.72 20.08
CA GLY A 384 -4.89 14.48 20.48
C GLY A 384 -3.92 13.41 20.98
N PRO A 385 -4.22 12.13 20.75
CA PRO A 385 -3.34 11.02 21.13
C PRO A 385 -1.93 11.08 20.51
N HIS A 386 -1.75 11.78 19.39
CA HIS A 386 -0.44 11.95 18.75
C HIS A 386 0.42 13.02 19.43
N ALA A 387 -0.10 13.75 20.42
CA ALA A 387 0.68 14.73 21.18
C ALA A 387 1.43 14.11 22.37
N ALA A 388 1.36 12.78 22.58
CA ALA A 388 1.89 12.14 23.79
C ALA A 388 3.38 12.42 24.01
N ALA A 389 4.21 12.37 22.95
CA ALA A 389 5.62 12.73 23.05
C ALA A 389 5.82 14.22 23.38
N LYS A 390 5.06 15.11 22.73
CA LYS A 390 5.10 16.55 23.05
C LYS A 390 4.77 16.81 24.52
N SER A 391 3.70 16.20 25.02
CA SER A 391 3.26 16.32 26.41
C SER A 391 4.27 15.74 27.40
N ALA A 392 5.05 14.75 26.97
CA ALA A 392 6.15 14.17 27.73
C ALA A 392 7.47 14.96 27.64
N GLY A 393 7.48 16.12 26.95
CA GLY A 393 8.62 17.02 26.88
C GLY A 393 9.62 16.73 25.75
N PHE A 394 9.27 15.85 24.80
CA PHE A 394 10.08 15.62 23.60
C PHE A 394 9.97 16.82 22.65
N GLU A 395 11.09 17.15 22.00
CA GLU A 395 11.22 18.28 21.10
C GLU A 395 11.69 17.85 19.71
N LYS A 396 11.34 18.65 18.69
CA LYS A 396 11.87 18.46 17.34
C LYS A 396 13.40 18.62 17.40
N GLY A 397 14.12 17.65 16.83
CA GLY A 397 15.58 17.63 16.81
C GLY A 397 16.21 16.82 17.94
N ASP A 398 15.44 16.36 18.93
CA ASP A 398 15.93 15.37 19.90
C ASP A 398 16.50 14.15 19.17
N VAL A 399 17.69 13.70 19.57
CA VAL A 399 18.28 12.46 19.05
C VAL A 399 18.07 11.36 20.07
N ILE A 400 17.18 10.43 19.78
CA ILE A 400 16.91 9.27 20.62
C ILE A 400 18.08 8.29 20.52
N VAL A 401 18.68 7.99 21.67
CA VAL A 401 19.86 7.10 21.80
C VAL A 401 19.57 5.85 22.64
N ALA A 402 18.47 5.86 23.40
CA ALA A 402 17.92 4.63 23.99
C ALA A 402 16.39 4.70 24.07
N TYR A 403 15.72 3.60 23.78
CA TYR A 403 14.26 3.46 23.87
C TYR A 403 13.94 2.22 24.71
N ASP A 404 13.31 2.41 25.86
CA ASP A 404 13.06 1.33 26.82
C ASP A 404 14.34 0.55 27.19
N ASN A 405 15.44 1.31 27.40
CA ASN A 405 16.80 0.83 27.63
C ASN A 405 17.46 0.09 26.44
N GLN A 406 16.77 -0.06 25.29
CA GLN A 406 17.36 -0.61 24.08
C GLN A 406 18.18 0.45 23.35
N THR A 407 19.39 0.09 22.93
CA THR A 407 20.36 0.96 22.24
C THR A 407 20.73 0.47 20.84
N HIS A 408 20.01 -0.54 20.33
CA HIS A 408 20.30 -1.20 19.05
C HIS A 408 19.09 -1.19 18.09
N LEU A 409 18.08 -0.36 18.37
CA LEU A 409 16.94 -0.13 17.47
C LEU A 409 17.36 0.89 16.43
N LEU A 410 17.95 0.43 15.34
CA LEU A 410 18.70 1.29 14.42
C LEU A 410 17.80 2.11 13.50
N ARG A 411 16.63 1.58 13.11
CA ARG A 411 15.67 2.23 12.21
C ARG A 411 14.39 2.58 12.96
N GLU A 412 13.62 3.55 12.44
CA GLU A 412 12.27 3.84 12.98
C GLU A 412 11.38 2.59 12.94
N ALA A 413 11.47 1.79 11.87
CA ALA A 413 10.74 0.53 11.76
C ALA A 413 11.07 -0.47 12.88
N ASP A 414 12.34 -0.56 13.30
CA ASP A 414 12.79 -1.45 14.37
C ASP A 414 12.20 -1.01 15.72
N LEU A 415 12.22 0.31 15.98
CA LEU A 415 11.63 0.87 17.19
C LEU A 415 10.12 0.64 17.25
N ILE A 416 9.41 0.90 16.15
CA ILE A 416 7.96 0.67 16.09
C ILE A 416 7.66 -0.82 16.32
N ALA A 417 8.41 -1.73 15.67
CA ALA A 417 8.21 -3.17 15.84
C ALA A 417 8.45 -3.61 17.30
N TYR A 418 9.52 -3.12 17.94
CA TYR A 418 9.79 -3.35 19.35
C TYR A 418 8.65 -2.82 20.22
N GLY A 419 8.25 -1.56 20.03
CA GLY A 419 7.19 -0.92 20.81
C GLY A 419 5.86 -1.68 20.75
N LEU A 420 5.48 -2.18 19.57
CA LEU A 420 4.23 -2.94 19.40
C LEU A 420 4.27 -4.34 20.03
N LYS A 421 5.45 -4.93 20.19
CA LYS A 421 5.63 -6.29 20.73
C LYS A 421 5.85 -6.29 22.24
N GLU A 422 6.75 -5.42 22.70
CA GLU A 422 7.28 -5.44 24.06
C GLU A 422 6.55 -4.50 25.01
N THR A 423 5.76 -3.55 24.50
CA THR A 423 5.04 -2.59 25.36
C THR A 423 3.52 -2.78 25.34
N ARG A 424 2.85 -2.23 26.35
CA ARG A 424 1.37 -2.26 26.50
C ARG A 424 0.79 -0.86 26.57
N PRO A 425 -0.51 -0.67 26.24
CA PRO A 425 -1.17 0.61 26.44
C PRO A 425 -0.97 1.14 27.86
N ARG A 426 -0.75 2.46 27.99
CA ARG A 426 -0.52 3.19 29.25
C ARG A 426 0.78 2.86 29.99
N GLN A 427 1.57 1.88 29.53
CA GLN A 427 2.93 1.68 30.03
C GLN A 427 3.77 2.93 29.78
N VAL A 428 4.59 3.31 30.76
CA VAL A 428 5.47 4.48 30.64
C VAL A 428 6.93 4.03 30.61
N ILE A 429 7.55 4.13 29.45
CA ILE A 429 8.94 3.69 29.24
C ILE A 429 9.92 4.85 29.35
N PRO A 430 11.17 4.61 29.80
CA PRO A 430 12.24 5.60 29.71
C PRO A 430 12.75 5.70 28.27
N VAL A 431 13.02 6.93 27.82
CA VAL A 431 13.68 7.20 26.54
C VAL A 431 14.80 8.20 26.78
N GLN A 432 16.01 7.84 26.39
CA GLN A 432 17.16 8.73 26.47
C GLN A 432 17.33 9.49 25.17
N VAL A 433 17.47 10.81 25.28
CA VAL A 433 17.65 11.72 24.14
C VAL A 433 18.87 12.61 24.35
N ILE A 434 19.57 12.94 23.26
CA ILE A 434 20.55 14.02 23.23
C ILE A 434 19.84 15.29 22.72
N ARG A 435 19.87 16.34 23.56
CA ARG A 435 19.36 17.68 23.24
C ARG A 435 20.45 18.70 23.54
N SER A 436 20.86 19.47 22.54
CA SER A 436 21.91 20.51 22.69
C SER A 436 23.18 19.96 23.37
N GLY A 437 23.61 18.76 22.97
CA GLY A 437 24.80 18.08 23.51
C GLY A 437 24.63 17.44 24.89
N LYS A 438 23.47 17.57 25.54
CA LYS A 438 23.19 16.95 26.85
C LYS A 438 22.29 15.73 26.71
N THR A 439 22.60 14.69 27.47
CA THR A 439 21.73 13.51 27.57
C THR A 439 20.65 13.75 28.64
N LEU A 440 19.39 13.52 28.26
CA LEU A 440 18.22 13.63 29.11
C LEU A 440 17.45 12.31 29.07
N THR A 441 16.79 11.95 30.17
CA THR A 441 15.84 10.83 30.18
C THR A 441 14.42 11.38 30.29
N LEU A 442 13.61 11.12 29.27
CA LEU A 442 12.19 11.45 29.23
C LEU A 442 11.35 10.19 29.44
N ARG A 443 10.09 10.36 29.83
CA ARG A 443 9.16 9.26 30.10
C ARG A 443 8.02 9.27 29.09
N LEU A 444 7.98 8.28 28.21
CA LEU A 444 7.01 8.22 27.12
C LEU A 444 5.85 7.28 27.48
N PRO A 445 4.60 7.79 27.61
CA PRO A 445 3.43 6.94 27.78
C PRO A 445 3.02 6.29 26.45
N MET A 446 2.99 4.97 26.42
CA MET A 446 2.50 4.19 25.28
C MET A 446 1.00 4.37 25.10
N GLN A 447 0.58 4.67 23.88
CA GLN A 447 -0.83 4.97 23.60
C GLN A 447 -1.62 3.68 23.30
N GLU A 448 -2.94 3.79 23.48
CA GLU A 448 -3.92 2.83 22.95
C GLU A 448 -3.93 2.81 21.43
#